data_AF-A0A2B7ZY15-F1
#
_entry.id   AF-A0A2B7ZY15-F1
#
_cell.length_a   1.000
_cell.length_b   1.000
_cell.length_c   1.000
_cell.angle_alpha   90.00
_cell.angle_beta   90.00
_cell.angle_gamma   90.00
#
_symmetry.space_group_name_H-M   'P 1'
#
loop_
_entity.id
_entity.type
_entity.pdbx_description
1 polymer ?
#
loop_
_entity_poly.entity_id
_entity_poly.type
_entity_poly.pdbx_seq_one_letter_code
_entity_poly.pdbx_strand_id
1 'polypeptide(L)'
;MADKAFITPNVLKWARESARMSEETAASKVSATPAKLKEWEAGQSQPTIRQAQALAKAYRRPFALFFLQEIPRDFQPLQDFRRPGSKALTTSSVFIIREIQQKQAWISDVYADNHEEKLAFAGRFSLNDNPQAVAKDILRTLKINPTAYKTNNPIREWIDAAETVGIFVSRASFIHSRMKLDSEELQGFAIADPYAPFVFVNTDDWNAPQLFTLVHELAHIWIAADGIS
;
A
#
# COMPACT_ATOMS: atom_id res chain seq x y z
N MET A 1 -14.99 -8.03 36.45
CA MET A 1 -13.66 -8.23 35.85
C MET A 1 -13.78 -7.94 34.36
N ALA A 2 -12.79 -7.32 33.73
CA ALA A 2 -12.82 -7.15 32.27
C ALA A 2 -12.47 -8.48 31.61
N ASP A 3 -13.25 -8.87 30.59
CA ASP A 3 -13.03 -10.12 29.87
C ASP A 3 -11.69 -10.08 29.13
N LYS A 4 -10.93 -11.17 29.28
CA LYS A 4 -9.66 -11.37 28.59
C LYS A 4 -9.92 -11.78 27.13
N ALA A 5 -9.12 -11.26 26.22
CA ALA A 5 -9.07 -11.76 24.85
C ALA A 5 -8.02 -12.86 24.76
N PHE A 6 -8.42 -14.09 24.46
CA PHE A 6 -7.51 -15.20 24.25
C PHE A 6 -6.94 -15.14 22.82
N ILE A 7 -5.97 -14.23 22.64
CA ILE A 7 -5.35 -13.99 21.35
C ILE A 7 -4.09 -14.84 21.17
N THR A 8 -3.67 -15.00 19.93
CA THR A 8 -2.44 -15.69 19.54
C THR A 8 -1.24 -14.74 19.68
N PRO A 9 -0.28 -15.00 20.58
CA PRO A 9 0.82 -14.07 20.90
C PRO A 9 1.68 -13.68 19.69
N ASN A 10 2.07 -14.67 18.87
CA ASN A 10 2.90 -14.44 17.69
C ASN A 10 2.18 -13.59 16.64
N VAL A 11 0.86 -13.71 16.52
CA VAL A 11 0.05 -12.89 15.60
C VAL A 11 -0.05 -11.45 16.09
N LEU A 12 -0.19 -11.24 17.40
CA LEU A 12 -0.16 -9.90 18.00
C LEU A 12 1.17 -9.20 17.72
N LYS A 13 2.29 -9.89 18.00
CA LYS A 13 3.64 -9.38 17.76
C LYS A 13 3.86 -9.03 16.29
N TRP A 14 3.53 -9.96 15.39
CA TRP A 14 3.61 -9.73 13.94
C TRP A 14 2.78 -8.51 13.49
N ALA A 15 1.57 -8.34 14.04
CA ALA A 15 0.71 -7.22 13.67
C ALA A 15 1.34 -5.87 14.06
N ARG A 16 1.98 -5.80 15.23
CA ARG A 16 2.72 -4.61 15.69
C ARG A 16 3.95 -4.34 14.82
N GLU A 17 4.79 -5.35 14.62
CA GLU A 17 6.05 -5.21 13.89
C GLU A 17 5.82 -4.87 12.43
N SER A 18 4.84 -5.52 11.79
CA SER A 18 4.45 -5.21 10.43
C SER A 18 3.89 -3.79 10.32
N ALA A 19 3.25 -3.25 11.36
CA ALA A 19 2.81 -1.84 11.43
C ALA A 19 3.97 -0.85 11.73
N ARG A 20 5.21 -1.34 11.85
CA ARG A 20 6.41 -0.56 12.20
C ARG A 20 6.25 0.23 13.51
N MET A 21 5.45 -0.31 14.43
CA MET A 21 5.14 0.34 15.69
C MET A 21 6.05 -0.17 16.81
N SER A 22 6.66 0.75 17.56
CA SER A 22 7.47 0.39 18.73
C SER A 22 6.59 -0.18 19.85
N GLU A 23 7.20 -0.91 20.77
CA GLU A 23 6.51 -1.47 21.94
C GLU A 23 5.96 -0.35 22.84
N GLU A 24 6.71 0.73 23.00
CA GLU A 24 6.31 1.92 23.77
C GLU A 24 5.09 2.59 23.14
N THR A 25 5.13 2.78 21.83
CA THR A 25 4.03 3.39 21.09
C THR A 25 2.78 2.53 21.20
N ALA A 26 2.90 1.21 20.98
CA ALA A 26 1.80 0.28 21.08
C ALA A 26 1.20 0.21 22.50
N ALA A 27 2.04 0.08 23.53
CA ALA A 27 1.59 -0.02 24.91
C ALA A 27 0.86 1.26 25.37
N SER A 28 1.33 2.43 24.91
CA SER A 28 0.67 3.72 25.19
C SER A 28 -0.77 3.79 24.64
N LYS A 29 -1.09 3.09 23.54
CA LYS A 29 -2.45 3.09 22.95
C LYS A 29 -3.49 2.42 23.84
N VAL A 30 -3.05 1.62 24.80
CA VAL A 30 -3.90 0.81 25.67
C VAL A 30 -3.60 1.02 27.15
N SER A 31 -2.91 2.12 27.47
CA SER A 31 -2.51 2.50 28.83
C SER A 31 -1.81 1.35 29.57
N ALA A 32 -0.99 0.58 28.85
CA ALA A 32 -0.17 -0.49 29.38
C ALA A 32 1.31 -0.09 29.38
N THR A 33 2.14 -0.83 30.12
CA THR A 33 3.59 -0.68 30.06
C THR A 33 4.17 -1.51 28.89
N PRO A 34 5.34 -1.13 28.35
CA PRO A 34 6.02 -1.95 27.34
C PRO A 34 6.30 -3.39 27.83
N ALA A 35 6.64 -3.53 29.11
CA ALA A 35 6.81 -4.84 29.75
C ALA A 35 5.52 -5.67 29.68
N LYS A 36 4.37 -5.06 29.94
CA LYS A 36 3.08 -5.75 29.87
C LYS A 36 2.72 -6.19 28.45
N LEU A 37 3.03 -5.34 27.46
CA LEU A 37 2.86 -5.70 26.05
C LEU A 37 3.75 -6.91 25.67
N LYS A 38 5.00 -6.94 26.12
CA LYS A 38 5.92 -8.09 25.92
C LYS A 38 5.37 -9.37 26.53
N GLU A 39 4.79 -9.30 27.72
CA GLU A 39 4.16 -10.47 28.34
C GLU A 39 3.03 -11.03 27.47
N TRP A 40 2.23 -10.16 26.82
CA TRP A 40 1.18 -10.58 25.89
C TRP A 40 1.76 -11.20 24.62
N GLU A 41 2.79 -10.59 24.03
CA GLU A 41 3.48 -11.10 22.84
C GLU A 41 4.25 -12.40 23.09
N ALA A 42 4.62 -12.68 24.34
CA ALA A 42 5.23 -13.93 24.78
C ALA A 42 4.21 -14.98 25.27
N GLY A 43 2.92 -14.65 25.32
CA GLY A 43 1.86 -15.54 25.80
C GLY A 43 1.85 -15.78 27.32
N GLN A 44 2.58 -14.98 28.10
CA GLN A 44 2.66 -15.08 29.55
C GLN A 44 1.41 -14.52 30.24
N SER A 45 0.73 -13.56 29.61
CA SER A 45 -0.59 -13.09 30.02
C SER A 45 -1.42 -12.68 28.80
N GLN A 46 -2.65 -12.22 29.02
CA GLN A 46 -3.58 -11.85 27.95
C GLN A 46 -4.10 -10.42 28.17
N PRO A 47 -4.27 -9.62 27.10
CA PRO A 47 -4.94 -8.33 27.18
C PRO A 47 -6.44 -8.51 27.42
N THR A 48 -7.12 -7.45 27.84
CA THR A 48 -8.59 -7.41 27.80
C THR A 48 -9.09 -7.29 26.36
N ILE A 49 -10.35 -7.65 26.10
CA ILE A 49 -10.99 -7.47 24.78
C ILE A 49 -10.87 -6.03 24.29
N ARG A 50 -11.10 -5.05 25.17
CA ARG A 50 -10.98 -3.63 24.82
C ARG A 50 -9.56 -3.24 24.42
N GLN A 51 -8.55 -3.75 25.14
CA GLN A 51 -7.15 -3.50 24.80
C GLN A 51 -6.78 -4.16 23.46
N ALA A 52 -7.19 -5.41 23.24
CA ALA A 52 -6.95 -6.10 21.98
C ALA A 52 -7.64 -5.40 20.78
N GLN A 53 -8.88 -4.94 20.93
CA GLN A 53 -9.57 -4.14 19.91
C GLN A 53 -8.85 -2.80 19.62
N ALA A 54 -8.38 -2.12 20.67
CA ALA A 54 -7.63 -0.88 20.53
C ALA A 54 -6.28 -1.09 19.82
N LEU A 55 -5.56 -2.17 20.13
CA LEU A 55 -4.33 -2.55 19.43
C LEU A 55 -4.60 -2.91 17.98
N ALA A 56 -5.63 -3.70 17.68
CA ALA A 56 -6.02 -4.02 16.31
C ALA A 56 -6.30 -2.76 15.48
N LYS A 57 -7.06 -1.80 16.05
CA LYS A 57 -7.30 -0.49 15.44
C LYS A 57 -6.00 0.29 15.24
N ALA A 58 -5.11 0.31 16.25
CA ALA A 58 -3.84 1.00 16.18
C ALA A 58 -2.90 0.43 15.11
N TYR A 59 -2.94 -0.90 14.89
CA TYR A 59 -2.14 -1.58 13.87
C TYR A 59 -2.80 -1.61 12.48
N ARG A 60 -4.01 -1.05 12.36
CA ARG A 60 -4.88 -1.14 11.17
C ARG A 60 -5.06 -2.57 10.68
N ARG A 61 -5.45 -3.46 11.60
CA ARG A 61 -5.79 -4.86 11.32
C ARG A 61 -7.19 -5.18 11.85
N PRO A 62 -7.93 -6.11 11.22
CA PRO A 62 -9.18 -6.61 11.77
C PRO A 62 -8.94 -7.22 13.15
N PHE A 63 -9.83 -6.98 14.10
CA PHE A 63 -9.72 -7.56 15.45
C PHE A 63 -9.70 -9.09 15.42
N ALA A 64 -10.51 -9.70 14.54
CA ALA A 64 -10.57 -11.15 14.36
C ALA A 64 -9.22 -11.79 13.99
N LEU A 65 -8.30 -11.01 13.39
CA LEU A 65 -6.99 -11.50 12.98
C LEU A 65 -6.18 -12.01 14.16
N PHE A 66 -6.33 -11.42 15.36
CA PHE A 66 -5.58 -11.84 16.55
C PHE A 66 -5.97 -13.23 17.07
N PHE A 67 -7.05 -13.83 16.57
CA PHE A 67 -7.51 -15.16 16.96
C PHE A 67 -7.12 -16.25 15.95
N LEU A 68 -6.39 -15.89 14.89
CA LEU A 68 -5.82 -16.88 13.97
C LEU A 68 -4.77 -17.73 14.68
N GLN A 69 -4.70 -19.01 14.35
CA GLN A 69 -3.72 -19.92 14.94
C GLN A 69 -2.27 -19.58 14.53
N GLU A 70 -2.10 -19.09 13.30
CA GLU A 70 -0.80 -18.71 12.74
C GLU A 70 -0.89 -17.34 12.05
N ILE A 71 0.28 -16.77 11.75
CA ILE A 71 0.39 -15.54 10.98
C ILE A 71 -0.23 -15.76 9.58
N PRO A 72 -1.13 -14.88 9.12
CA PRO A 72 -1.75 -15.03 7.81
C PRO A 72 -0.71 -14.90 6.69
N ARG A 73 -0.78 -15.79 5.69
CA ARG A 73 0.19 -15.92 4.58
C ARG A 73 -0.19 -15.14 3.31
N ASP A 74 -1.44 -14.70 3.25
CA ASP A 74 -2.05 -13.95 2.14
C ASP A 74 -1.57 -12.49 2.06
N PHE A 75 -1.01 -11.95 3.15
CA PHE A 75 -0.46 -10.59 3.13
C PHE A 75 0.97 -10.57 2.57
N GLN A 76 1.10 -10.37 1.26
CA GLN A 76 2.40 -10.12 0.63
C GLN A 76 2.69 -8.62 0.59
N PRO A 77 3.85 -8.17 1.11
CA PRO A 77 4.29 -6.80 0.90
C PRO A 77 4.59 -6.59 -0.59
N LEU A 78 4.33 -5.39 -1.11
CA LEU A 78 4.80 -4.97 -2.43
C LEU A 78 6.33 -5.10 -2.50
N GLN A 79 6.87 -5.42 -3.67
CA GLN A 79 8.32 -5.48 -3.83
C GLN A 79 8.94 -4.09 -3.59
N ASP A 80 10.08 -4.05 -2.92
CA ASP A 80 10.76 -2.78 -2.64
C ASP A 80 11.83 -2.54 -3.71
N PHE A 81 11.52 -1.71 -4.71
CA PHE A 81 12.46 -1.34 -5.78
C PHE A 81 13.30 -0.11 -5.42
N ARG A 82 13.13 0.44 -4.21
CA ARG A 82 13.90 1.58 -3.74
C ARG A 82 15.37 1.23 -3.63
N ARG A 83 16.22 2.26 -3.72
CA ARG A 83 17.68 2.09 -3.70
C ARG A 83 18.14 1.41 -2.40
N PRO A 84 19.18 0.56 -2.46
CA PRO A 84 19.83 0.07 -1.25
C PRO A 84 20.26 1.22 -0.34
N GLY A 85 19.87 1.16 0.94
CA GLY A 85 20.12 2.25 1.91
C GLY A 85 19.02 3.31 1.99
N SER A 86 17.92 3.17 1.25
CA SER A 86 16.74 4.01 1.43
C SER A 86 16.22 3.98 2.87
N LYS A 87 15.61 5.10 3.28
CA LYS A 87 14.99 5.25 4.58
C LYS A 87 13.94 4.16 4.80
N ALA A 88 13.95 3.55 5.99
CA ALA A 88 12.97 2.53 6.33
C ALA A 88 11.56 3.13 6.32
N LEU A 89 10.61 2.41 5.73
CA LEU A 89 9.20 2.82 5.73
C LEU A 89 8.70 2.96 7.17
N THR A 90 8.13 4.12 7.48
CA THR A 90 7.47 4.38 8.75
C THR A 90 6.06 3.78 8.77
N THR A 91 5.41 3.86 9.93
CA THR A 91 4.01 3.46 10.10
C THR A 91 3.07 4.15 9.12
N SER A 92 3.33 5.41 8.73
CA SER A 92 2.46 6.12 7.80
C SER A 92 2.54 5.51 6.40
N SER A 93 3.74 5.31 5.86
CA SER A 93 3.91 4.64 4.56
C SER A 93 3.31 3.22 4.53
N VAL A 94 3.51 2.44 5.59
CA VAL A 94 2.91 1.10 5.68
C VAL A 94 1.38 1.15 5.68
N PHE A 95 0.79 2.12 6.38
CA PHE A 95 -0.66 2.24 6.48
C PHE A 95 -1.31 2.69 5.17
N ILE A 96 -0.67 3.58 4.39
CA ILE A 96 -1.23 3.99 3.09
C ILE A 96 -1.16 2.85 2.08
N ILE A 97 -0.04 2.11 2.05
CA ILE A 97 0.12 0.92 1.18
C ILE A 97 -0.99 -0.09 1.50
N ARG A 98 -1.19 -0.42 2.78
CA ARG A 98 -2.24 -1.35 3.20
C ARG A 98 -3.64 -0.87 2.82
N GLU A 99 -3.93 0.41 3.02
CA GLU A 99 -5.24 0.97 2.70
C GLU A 99 -5.55 0.87 1.20
N ILE A 100 -4.55 1.15 0.35
CA ILE A 100 -4.70 1.02 -1.11
C ILE A 100 -4.79 -0.44 -1.52
N GLN A 101 -3.94 -1.34 -0.99
CA GLN A 101 -4.03 -2.78 -1.25
C GLN A 101 -5.42 -3.34 -0.90
N GLN A 102 -6.01 -2.91 0.23
CA GLN A 102 -7.35 -3.34 0.62
C GLN A 102 -8.43 -2.86 -0.35
N LYS A 103 -8.37 -1.59 -0.77
CA LYS A 103 -9.32 -1.04 -1.76
C LYS A 103 -9.18 -1.74 -3.11
N GLN A 104 -7.93 -1.91 -3.56
CA GLN A 104 -7.61 -2.57 -4.81
C GLN A 104 -8.10 -4.01 -4.83
N ALA A 105 -7.77 -4.80 -3.81
CA ALA A 105 -8.20 -6.21 -3.71
C ALA A 105 -9.73 -6.32 -3.75
N TRP A 106 -10.43 -5.45 -3.01
CA TRP A 106 -11.89 -5.42 -3.04
C TRP A 106 -12.44 -5.12 -4.45
N ILE A 107 -11.87 -4.17 -5.19
CA ILE A 107 -12.29 -3.88 -6.57
C ILE A 107 -12.00 -5.07 -7.50
N SER A 108 -10.80 -5.65 -7.39
CA SER A 108 -10.38 -6.80 -8.19
C SER A 108 -11.31 -7.99 -7.99
N ASP A 109 -11.63 -8.33 -6.73
CA ASP A 109 -12.57 -9.40 -6.38
C ASP A 109 -13.95 -9.14 -6.99
N VAL A 110 -14.49 -7.92 -6.84
CA VAL A 110 -15.80 -7.55 -7.40
C VAL A 110 -15.82 -7.66 -8.93
N TYR A 111 -14.76 -7.23 -9.61
CA TYR A 111 -14.67 -7.31 -11.07
C TYR A 111 -14.51 -8.75 -11.55
N ALA A 112 -13.73 -9.56 -10.84
CA ALA A 112 -13.58 -10.98 -11.13
C ALA A 112 -14.91 -11.74 -10.94
N ASP A 113 -15.63 -11.47 -9.85
CA ASP A 113 -16.94 -12.08 -9.55
C ASP A 113 -18.01 -11.70 -10.58
N ASN A 114 -17.93 -10.48 -11.14
CA ASN A 114 -18.82 -10.00 -12.20
C ASN A 114 -18.38 -10.45 -13.61
N HIS A 115 -17.28 -11.21 -13.74
CA HIS A 115 -16.72 -11.64 -15.01
C HIS A 115 -16.35 -10.49 -15.96
N GLU A 116 -15.88 -9.37 -15.42
CA GLU A 116 -15.33 -8.27 -16.21
C GLU A 116 -14.08 -8.71 -16.99
N GLU A 117 -13.81 -8.06 -18.11
CA GLU A 117 -12.62 -8.37 -18.91
C GLU A 117 -11.34 -7.88 -18.23
N LYS A 118 -10.29 -8.71 -18.27
CA LYS A 118 -8.95 -8.32 -17.83
C LYS A 118 -8.38 -7.25 -18.74
N LEU A 119 -7.70 -6.29 -18.14
CA LEU A 119 -6.98 -5.24 -18.85
C LEU A 119 -5.72 -5.81 -19.51
N ALA A 120 -5.81 -6.07 -20.81
CA ALA A 120 -4.77 -6.75 -21.59
C ALA A 120 -3.41 -6.03 -21.67
N PHE A 121 -3.28 -4.83 -21.10
CA PHE A 121 -2.01 -4.11 -21.01
C PHE A 121 -1.27 -4.37 -19.69
N ALA A 122 -1.98 -4.76 -18.62
CA ALA A 122 -1.36 -5.08 -17.34
C ALA A 122 -0.53 -6.37 -17.50
N GLY A 123 0.77 -6.29 -17.21
CA GLY A 123 1.70 -7.41 -17.41
C GLY A 123 1.92 -7.82 -18.86
N ARG A 124 1.65 -6.94 -19.83
CA ARG A 124 1.90 -7.22 -21.26
C ARG A 124 3.39 -7.39 -21.58
N PHE A 125 4.26 -6.75 -20.80
CA PHE A 125 5.71 -6.75 -20.98
C PHE A 125 6.40 -7.33 -19.74
N SER A 126 7.72 -7.39 -19.80
CA SER A 126 8.62 -7.85 -18.74
C SER A 126 9.82 -6.89 -18.63
N LEU A 127 10.63 -7.07 -17.58
CA LEU A 127 11.88 -6.32 -17.39
C LEU A 127 12.91 -6.52 -18.52
N ASN A 128 12.76 -7.56 -19.35
CA ASN A 128 13.66 -7.84 -20.46
C ASN A 128 13.24 -7.16 -21.78
N ASP A 129 12.04 -6.58 -21.82
CA ASP A 129 11.53 -5.92 -23.02
C ASP A 129 12.15 -4.54 -23.20
N ASN A 130 12.21 -4.08 -24.46
CA ASN A 130 12.78 -2.78 -24.78
C ASN A 130 11.94 -1.65 -24.14
N PRO A 131 12.53 -0.79 -23.28
CA PRO A 131 11.81 0.30 -22.62
C PRO A 131 11.12 1.27 -23.60
N GLN A 132 11.69 1.49 -24.79
CA GLN A 132 11.08 2.34 -25.82
C GLN A 132 9.80 1.72 -26.40
N ALA A 133 9.75 0.40 -26.50
CA ALA A 133 8.56 -0.31 -26.95
C ALA A 133 7.44 -0.22 -25.89
N VAL A 134 7.79 -0.42 -24.61
CA VAL A 134 6.87 -0.26 -23.47
C VAL A 134 6.30 1.17 -23.43
N ALA A 135 7.17 2.18 -23.52
CA ALA A 135 6.75 3.58 -23.52
C ALA A 135 5.80 3.90 -24.69
N LYS A 136 6.08 3.37 -25.89
CA LYS A 136 5.20 3.54 -27.06
C LYS A 136 3.82 2.88 -26.84
N ASP A 137 3.79 1.73 -26.19
CA ASP A 137 2.55 1.00 -25.86
C ASP A 137 1.70 1.76 -24.83
N ILE A 138 2.33 2.31 -23.79
CA ILE A 138 1.69 3.18 -22.80
C ILE A 138 1.04 4.38 -23.48
N LEU A 139 1.82 5.14 -24.28
CA LEU A 139 1.30 6.33 -24.97
C LEU A 139 0.14 6.00 -25.91
N ARG A 140 0.23 4.88 -26.63
CA ARG A 140 -0.85 4.42 -27.53
C ARG A 140 -2.12 4.05 -26.75
N THR A 141 -1.97 3.34 -25.64
CA THR A 141 -3.10 2.88 -24.81
C THR A 141 -3.79 4.07 -24.15
N LEU A 142 -3.02 4.98 -23.55
CA LEU A 142 -3.51 6.18 -22.88
C LEU A 142 -3.93 7.29 -23.87
N LYS A 143 -3.60 7.16 -25.15
CA LYS A 143 -3.83 8.16 -26.20
C LYS A 143 -3.21 9.53 -25.85
N ILE A 144 -2.03 9.52 -25.25
CA ILE A 144 -1.28 10.71 -24.84
C ILE A 144 -0.25 11.08 -25.91
N ASN A 145 -0.13 12.39 -26.18
CA ASN A 145 0.97 12.96 -26.94
C ASN A 145 1.83 13.88 -26.06
N PRO A 146 3.02 13.45 -25.62
CA PRO A 146 3.88 14.23 -24.72
C PRO A 146 4.38 15.56 -25.30
N THR A 147 4.32 15.74 -26.62
CA THR A 147 4.75 17.00 -27.29
C THR A 147 3.62 17.99 -27.46
N ALA A 148 2.37 17.61 -27.12
CA ALA A 148 1.18 18.43 -27.36
C ALA A 148 0.13 18.21 -26.27
N TYR A 149 0.46 18.58 -25.03
CA TYR A 149 -0.52 18.62 -23.94
C TYR A 149 -1.62 19.64 -24.24
N LYS A 150 -2.87 19.28 -23.93
CA LYS A 150 -4.04 20.13 -24.17
C LYS A 150 -4.18 21.24 -23.13
N THR A 151 -3.54 21.06 -21.97
CA THR A 151 -3.64 21.92 -20.81
C THR A 151 -2.24 22.26 -20.29
N ASN A 152 -2.16 23.31 -19.47
CA ASN A 152 -0.94 23.63 -18.72
C ASN A 152 -0.75 22.71 -17.49
N ASN A 153 -1.49 21.60 -17.39
CA ASN A 153 -1.41 20.64 -16.29
C ASN A 153 -1.25 19.21 -16.82
N PRO A 154 -0.05 18.83 -17.30
CA PRO A 154 0.19 17.52 -17.90
C PRO A 154 -0.16 16.35 -16.96
N ILE A 155 0.14 16.45 -15.66
CA ILE A 155 -0.17 15.36 -14.72
C ILE A 155 -1.66 15.05 -14.67
N ARG A 156 -2.52 16.06 -14.77
CA ARG A 156 -3.98 15.85 -14.82
C ARG A 156 -4.38 15.09 -16.08
N GLU A 157 -3.83 15.45 -17.24
CA GLU A 157 -4.11 14.73 -18.50
C GLU A 157 -3.68 13.26 -18.42
N TRP A 158 -2.56 12.96 -17.77
CA TRP A 158 -2.11 11.58 -17.55
C TRP A 158 -3.01 10.80 -16.59
N ILE A 159 -3.49 11.43 -15.51
CA ILE A 159 -4.44 10.82 -14.58
C ILE A 159 -5.75 10.51 -15.29
N ASP A 160 -6.35 11.52 -15.95
CA ASP A 160 -7.64 11.38 -16.64
C ASP A 160 -7.55 10.27 -17.72
N ALA A 161 -6.43 10.20 -18.44
CA ALA A 161 -6.19 9.16 -19.44
C ALA A 161 -6.01 7.76 -18.85
N ALA A 162 -5.29 7.64 -17.73
CA ALA A 162 -5.09 6.37 -17.02
C ALA A 162 -6.41 5.84 -16.45
N GLU A 163 -7.19 6.70 -15.80
CA GLU A 163 -8.51 6.34 -15.25
C GLU A 163 -9.50 5.95 -16.35
N THR A 164 -9.46 6.61 -17.51
CA THR A 164 -10.31 6.27 -18.66
C THR A 164 -10.08 4.84 -19.18
N VAL A 165 -8.88 4.28 -19.01
CA VAL A 165 -8.56 2.90 -19.44
C VAL A 165 -8.65 1.87 -18.31
N GLY A 166 -9.18 2.26 -17.14
CA GLY A 166 -9.40 1.36 -16.01
C GLY A 166 -8.27 1.30 -14.98
N ILE A 167 -7.30 2.23 -15.00
CA ILE A 167 -6.26 2.33 -13.97
C ILE A 167 -6.72 3.27 -12.87
N PHE A 168 -6.74 2.80 -11.62
CA PHE A 168 -7.09 3.62 -10.49
C PHE A 168 -5.89 4.45 -10.04
N VAL A 169 -6.06 5.76 -9.88
CA VAL A 169 -4.99 6.65 -9.41
C VAL A 169 -5.37 7.31 -8.09
N SER A 170 -4.53 7.13 -7.07
CA SER A 170 -4.67 7.82 -5.78
C SER A 170 -3.50 8.75 -5.53
N ARG A 171 -3.80 9.92 -4.94
CA ARG A 171 -2.82 10.95 -4.61
C ARG A 171 -3.04 11.45 -3.20
N ALA A 172 -2.01 11.38 -2.36
CA ALA A 172 -2.08 11.89 -0.99
C ALA A 172 -0.69 12.23 -0.44
N SER A 173 -0.63 13.17 0.51
CA SER A 173 0.57 13.47 1.31
C SER A 173 0.41 13.10 2.79
N PHE A 174 -0.74 12.53 3.15
CA PHE A 174 -1.08 12.14 4.52
C PHE A 174 -2.16 11.07 4.51
N ILE A 175 -2.21 10.26 5.57
CA ILE A 175 -3.33 9.33 5.79
C ILE A 175 -4.49 10.02 6.52
N HIS A 176 -4.15 10.88 7.46
CA HIS A 176 -5.06 11.81 8.12
C HIS A 176 -4.24 13.02 8.61
N SER A 177 -4.91 14.05 9.13
CA SER A 177 -4.33 15.36 9.47
C SER A 177 -3.07 15.37 10.37
N ARG A 178 -2.72 14.25 11.02
CA ARG A 178 -1.57 14.14 11.93
C ARG A 178 -0.54 13.09 11.50
N MET A 179 -0.74 12.44 10.36
CA MET A 179 0.10 11.35 9.88
C MET A 179 0.50 11.65 8.44
N LYS A 180 1.55 12.47 8.31
CA LYS A 180 2.14 12.87 7.04
C LYS A 180 2.96 11.72 6.45
N LEU A 181 2.94 11.61 5.13
CA LEU A 181 3.82 10.72 4.39
C LEU A 181 5.13 11.46 4.14
N ASP A 182 6.24 10.77 4.36
CA ASP A 182 7.55 11.30 4.08
C ASP A 182 7.92 10.96 2.63
N SER A 183 8.23 11.97 1.81
CA SER A 183 8.56 11.76 0.40
C SER A 183 9.91 11.09 0.20
N GLU A 184 10.80 11.10 1.21
CA GLU A 184 12.08 10.39 1.15
C GLU A 184 11.93 8.88 1.41
N GLU A 185 10.83 8.45 2.04
CA GLU A 185 10.56 7.03 2.26
C GLU A 185 9.63 6.43 1.18
N LEU A 186 8.71 7.22 0.62
CA LEU A 186 7.69 6.72 -0.32
C LEU A 186 7.30 7.83 -1.32
N GLN A 187 7.73 7.69 -2.57
CA GLN A 187 7.33 8.60 -3.65
C GLN A 187 6.07 8.12 -4.35
N GLY A 188 5.97 6.81 -4.58
CA GLY A 188 4.85 6.17 -5.25
C GLY A 188 4.90 4.65 -5.14
N PHE A 189 3.84 4.00 -5.59
CA PHE A 189 3.85 2.56 -5.81
C PHE A 189 2.76 2.17 -6.81
N ALA A 190 2.94 1.00 -7.40
CA ALA A 190 2.01 0.39 -8.33
C ALA A 190 1.58 -1.01 -7.87
N ILE A 191 0.35 -1.36 -8.21
CA ILE A 191 -0.22 -2.70 -8.09
C ILE A 191 -0.69 -3.09 -9.50
N ALA A 192 -0.02 -4.07 -10.11
CA ALA A 192 -0.20 -4.52 -11.48
C ALA A 192 -1.24 -5.65 -11.57
N ASP A 193 -2.39 -5.44 -10.94
CA ASP A 193 -3.50 -6.37 -11.00
C ASP A 193 -4.24 -6.28 -12.36
N PRO A 194 -4.60 -7.41 -12.99
CA PRO A 194 -5.22 -7.40 -14.32
C PRO A 194 -6.68 -6.93 -14.34
N TYR A 195 -7.38 -6.89 -13.20
CA TYR A 195 -8.74 -6.37 -13.08
C TYR A 195 -8.77 -4.94 -12.54
N ALA A 196 -7.95 -4.65 -11.54
CA ALA A 196 -7.91 -3.36 -10.84
C ALA A 196 -6.47 -2.86 -10.65
N PRO A 197 -5.77 -2.48 -11.73
CA PRO A 197 -4.44 -1.90 -11.61
C PRO A 197 -4.52 -0.56 -10.89
N PHE A 198 -3.60 -0.33 -9.97
CA PHE A 198 -3.66 0.81 -9.04
C PHE A 198 -2.30 1.52 -8.97
N VAL A 199 -2.32 2.84 -9.04
CA VAL A 199 -1.15 3.70 -8.82
C VAL A 199 -1.40 4.62 -7.64
N PHE A 200 -0.40 4.74 -6.77
CA PHE A 200 -0.36 5.76 -5.73
C PHE A 200 0.80 6.73 -5.98
N VAL A 201 0.55 8.02 -5.82
CA VAL A 201 1.59 9.08 -5.87
C VAL A 201 1.54 9.92 -4.60
N ASN A 202 2.70 10.07 -3.94
CA ASN A 202 2.86 10.96 -2.80
C ASN A 202 2.93 12.42 -3.28
N THR A 203 1.97 13.25 -2.86
CA THR A 203 1.91 14.66 -3.29
C THR A 203 2.80 15.59 -2.48
N ASP A 204 3.45 15.10 -1.42
CA ASP A 204 4.46 15.86 -0.66
C ASP A 204 5.84 15.80 -1.31
N ASP A 205 6.03 15.06 -2.39
CA ASP A 205 7.30 15.04 -3.10
C ASP A 205 7.44 16.30 -3.97
N TRP A 206 7.95 17.37 -3.36
CA TRP A 206 8.26 18.63 -4.05
C TRP A 206 9.57 18.58 -4.82
N ASN A 207 10.42 17.58 -4.54
CA ASN A 207 11.77 17.48 -5.07
C ASN A 207 11.84 16.66 -6.36
N ALA A 208 10.88 15.76 -6.61
CA ALA A 208 10.74 15.03 -7.87
C ALA A 208 9.52 15.54 -8.69
N PRO A 209 9.58 15.49 -10.03
CA PRO A 209 8.39 15.77 -10.84
C PRO A 209 7.32 14.69 -10.58
N GLN A 210 6.19 15.03 -9.95
CA GLN A 210 5.08 14.09 -9.71
C GLN A 210 4.60 13.38 -10.98
N LEU A 211 4.71 14.05 -12.14
CA LEU A 211 4.42 13.44 -13.43
C LEU A 211 5.39 12.27 -13.73
N PHE A 212 6.68 12.44 -13.45
CA PHE A 212 7.66 11.37 -13.63
C PHE A 212 7.31 10.17 -12.74
N THR A 213 7.01 10.40 -11.46
CA THR A 213 6.58 9.34 -10.54
C THR A 213 5.35 8.61 -11.06
N LEU A 214 4.31 9.34 -11.47
CA LEU A 214 3.11 8.74 -12.06
C LEU A 214 3.44 7.86 -13.27
N VAL A 215 4.24 8.37 -14.21
CA VAL A 215 4.61 7.64 -15.42
C VAL A 215 5.49 6.42 -15.09
N HIS A 216 6.35 6.52 -14.07
CA HIS A 216 7.17 5.42 -13.57
C HIS A 216 6.28 4.30 -13.01
N GLU A 217 5.33 4.62 -12.13
CA GLU A 217 4.39 3.66 -11.58
C GLU A 217 3.48 3.04 -12.65
N LEU A 218 3.07 3.81 -13.66
CA LEU A 218 2.34 3.26 -14.81
C LEU A 218 3.17 2.22 -15.57
N ALA A 219 4.48 2.43 -15.72
CA ALA A 219 5.35 1.45 -16.36
C ALA A 219 5.41 0.12 -15.57
N HIS A 220 5.38 0.19 -14.23
CA HIS A 220 5.32 -0.99 -13.37
C HIS A 220 4.08 -1.86 -13.62
N ILE A 221 2.92 -1.25 -13.90
CA ILE A 221 1.71 -1.99 -14.31
C ILE A 221 1.96 -2.76 -15.62
N TRP A 222 2.58 -2.14 -16.61
CA TRP A 222 2.83 -2.75 -17.93
C TRP A 222 3.75 -3.98 -17.86
N ILE A 223 4.67 -4.02 -16.89
CA ILE A 223 5.65 -5.10 -16.74
C ILE A 223 5.30 -6.12 -15.64
N ALA A 224 4.09 -6.02 -15.06
CA ALA A 224 3.64 -6.84 -13.92
C ALA A 224 4.62 -6.83 -12.72
N ALA A 225 5.18 -5.65 -12.42
CA ALA A 225 6.07 -5.47 -11.29
C ALA A 225 5.33 -4.71 -10.18
N ASP A 226 4.69 -5.45 -9.26
CA ASP A 226 4.14 -4.86 -8.04
C ASP A 226 5.27 -4.31 -7.19
N GLY A 227 5.31 -3.00 -6.94
CA GLY A 227 6.38 -2.47 -6.13
C GLY A 227 6.32 -1.02 -5.72
N ILE A 228 7.23 -0.70 -4.81
CA ILE A 228 7.39 0.59 -4.14
C ILE A 228 8.60 1.31 -4.72
N SER A 229 8.43 2.61 -4.98
CA SER A 229 9.45 3.52 -5.51
C SER A 229 9.77 4.69 -4.58
#